data_AF-A0A9E2GLD2-F1
#
_entry.id   AF-A0A9E2GLD2-F1
#
_cell.length_a   1.000
_cell.length_b   1.000
_cell.length_c   1.000
_cell.angle_alpha   90.00
_cell.angle_beta   90.00
_cell.angle_gamma   90.00
#
_symmetry.space_group_name_H-M   'P 1'
#
loop_
_entity.id
_entity.type
_entity.pdbx_description
1 polymer ?
#
loop_
_entity_poly.entity_id
_entity_poly.type
_entity_poly.pdbx_seq_one_letter_code
_entity_poly.pdbx_strand_id
1 'polypeptide(L)'
;MRLILVAVAALVSFAQVFAADGSVSPSIAVATFAKSSLIGMQLSVRKAERQGKIPANVSACVQSLDDSSFTAVFATLLADNLSKSELQATEDFFSTRVGGKYAKHGLMQIYTSVGETPPEPLPTFSDAEYKELERFGSTTAGEKLIVRKVLESASARQAIGSRIQGLLSLCRTK
;
A
#
# COMPACT_ATOMS: atom_id res chain seq x y z
N MET A 1 42.65 53.60 40.95
CA MET A 1 42.44 54.27 39.63
C MET A 1 42.10 53.16 38.64
N ARG A 2 40.81 52.97 38.29
CA ARG A 2 40.15 53.40 37.03
C ARG A 2 40.58 52.61 35.76
N LEU A 3 39.63 51.83 35.20
CA LEU A 3 39.50 51.43 33.77
C LEU A 3 40.66 50.55 33.19
N ILE A 4 40.59 49.75 32.11
CA ILE A 4 39.55 49.20 31.18
C ILE A 4 39.80 47.66 31.14
N LEU A 5 38.88 46.67 31.07
CA LEU A 5 37.45 46.55 30.74
C LEU A 5 37.08 46.36 29.24
N VAL A 6 37.53 45.26 28.60
CA VAL A 6 37.02 44.77 27.30
C VAL A 6 36.66 43.28 27.38
N ALA A 7 35.38 42.94 27.16
CA ALA A 7 34.92 41.56 27.04
C ALA A 7 34.51 41.28 25.58
N VAL A 8 35.22 40.38 24.89
CA VAL A 8 34.90 40.01 23.50
C VAL A 8 33.86 38.89 23.50
N ALA A 9 32.59 39.25 23.46
CA ALA A 9 31.48 38.32 23.37
C ALA A 9 31.35 37.74 21.95
N ALA A 10 32.06 36.66 21.66
CA ALA A 10 31.95 35.94 20.39
C ALA A 10 30.61 35.18 20.30
N LEU A 11 29.60 35.82 19.72
CA LEU A 11 28.31 35.20 19.39
C LEU A 11 28.48 34.17 18.26
N VAL A 12 28.72 32.91 18.63
CA VAL A 12 28.70 31.78 17.69
C VAL A 12 27.25 31.44 17.36
N SER A 13 26.72 32.08 16.32
CA SER A 13 25.40 31.76 15.76
C SER A 13 25.40 30.38 15.09
N PHE A 14 25.15 29.34 15.87
CA PHE A 14 24.81 28.02 15.33
C PHE A 14 23.48 28.11 14.56
N ALA A 15 23.58 28.23 13.23
CA ALA A 15 22.44 28.07 12.35
C ALA A 15 21.93 26.62 12.45
N GLN A 16 20.86 26.42 13.21
CA GLN A 16 20.18 25.13 13.27
C GLN A 16 19.55 24.85 11.91
N VAL A 17 20.25 24.06 11.08
CA VAL A 17 19.67 23.43 9.91
C VAL A 17 18.70 22.37 10.42
N PHE A 18 17.46 22.81 10.69
CA PHE A 18 16.32 21.91 10.77
C PHE A 18 16.17 21.29 9.40
N ALA A 19 16.72 20.08 9.24
CA ALA A 19 16.27 19.19 8.19
C ALA A 19 14.76 19.08 8.36
N ALA A 20 14.00 19.48 7.34
CA ALA A 20 12.58 19.28 7.36
C ALA A 20 12.35 17.77 7.27
N ASP A 21 12.04 17.14 8.41
CA ASP A 21 11.48 15.80 8.48
C ASP A 21 10.15 15.84 7.73
N GLY A 22 10.24 15.65 6.41
CA GLY A 22 9.11 15.64 5.50
C GLY A 22 8.25 14.45 5.86
N SER A 23 7.23 14.69 6.69
CA SER A 23 6.29 13.70 7.16
C SER A 23 5.64 13.03 5.95
N VAL A 24 6.15 11.84 5.61
CA VAL A 24 5.72 11.10 4.43
C VAL A 24 4.24 10.77 4.62
N SER A 25 3.40 11.53 3.93
CA SER A 25 1.95 11.39 4.02
C SER A 25 1.58 9.95 3.61
N PRO A 26 0.71 9.24 4.36
CA PRO A 26 0.38 7.86 4.05
C PRO A 26 -0.13 7.72 2.61
N SER A 27 0.63 7.00 1.79
CA SER A 27 0.28 6.75 0.39
C SER A 27 -1.03 5.96 0.31
N ILE A 28 -2.00 6.54 -0.39
CA ILE A 28 -3.32 5.96 -0.65
C ILE A 28 -3.15 4.77 -1.59
N ALA A 29 -2.25 4.87 -2.57
CA ALA A 29 -1.90 3.77 -3.47
C ALA A 29 -1.31 2.57 -2.71
N VAL A 30 -0.30 2.78 -1.86
CA VAL A 30 0.31 1.73 -1.02
C VAL A 30 -0.74 1.11 -0.11
N ALA A 31 -1.54 1.92 0.60
CA ALA A 31 -2.59 1.42 1.48
C ALA A 31 -3.63 0.58 0.73
N THR A 32 -4.02 0.99 -0.48
CA THR A 32 -4.96 0.27 -1.35
C THR A 32 -4.48 -1.13 -1.72
N PHE A 33 -3.23 -1.25 -2.21
CA PHE A 33 -2.68 -2.56 -2.61
C PHE A 33 -2.30 -3.42 -1.40
N ALA A 34 -1.82 -2.81 -0.31
CA ALA A 34 -1.51 -3.49 0.95
C ALA A 34 -2.76 -4.16 1.55
N LYS A 35 -3.85 -3.40 1.69
CA LYS A 35 -5.14 -3.88 2.20
C LYS A 35 -5.73 -4.99 1.35
N SER A 36 -5.70 -4.83 0.03
CA SER A 36 -6.17 -5.84 -0.92
C SER A 36 -5.40 -7.17 -0.76
N SER A 37 -4.08 -7.08 -0.59
CA SER A 37 -3.22 -8.26 -0.41
C SER A 37 -3.39 -8.92 0.96
N LEU A 38 -3.56 -8.13 2.02
CA LEU A 38 -3.90 -8.63 3.35
C LEU A 38 -5.21 -9.40 3.33
N ILE A 39 -6.28 -8.83 2.77
CA ILE A 39 -7.60 -9.47 2.73
C ILE A 39 -7.55 -10.74 1.87
N GLY A 40 -6.85 -10.72 0.73
CA GLY A 40 -6.61 -11.93 -0.07
C GLY A 40 -5.88 -13.05 0.72
N MET A 41 -4.88 -12.69 1.52
CA MET A 41 -4.19 -13.62 2.42
C MET A 41 -5.11 -14.13 3.54
N GLN A 42 -5.84 -13.23 4.23
CA GLN A 42 -6.73 -13.57 5.34
C GLN A 42 -7.85 -14.52 4.93
N LEU A 43 -8.49 -14.27 3.79
CA LEU A 43 -9.52 -15.15 3.22
C LEU A 43 -8.93 -16.50 2.80
N SER A 44 -7.77 -16.50 2.14
CA SER A 44 -7.09 -17.74 1.73
C SER A 44 -6.71 -18.62 2.91
N VAL A 45 -6.23 -18.02 4.01
CA VAL A 45 -5.88 -18.74 5.25
C VAL A 45 -7.14 -19.24 5.97
N ARG A 46 -8.19 -18.42 6.08
CA ARG A 46 -9.49 -18.82 6.64
C ARG A 46 -10.12 -19.98 5.85
N LYS A 47 -9.98 -19.97 4.52
CA LYS A 47 -10.43 -21.08 3.66
C LYS A 47 -9.58 -22.35 3.86
N ALA A 48 -8.27 -22.21 4.08
CA ALA A 48 -7.38 -23.33 4.37
C ALA A 48 -7.64 -23.95 5.76
N GLU A 49 -7.94 -23.13 6.77
CA GLU A 49 -8.40 -23.57 8.10
C GLU A 49 -9.69 -24.39 8.01
N ARG A 50 -10.72 -23.88 7.31
CA ARG A 50 -11.98 -24.63 7.06
C ARG A 50 -11.79 -25.93 6.26
N GLN A 51 -10.62 -26.13 5.65
CA GLN A 51 -10.21 -27.35 4.95
C GLN A 51 -9.24 -28.23 5.75
N GLY A 52 -8.96 -27.91 7.02
CA GLY A 52 -8.03 -28.64 7.89
C GLY A 52 -6.55 -28.50 7.50
N LYS A 53 -6.21 -27.58 6.59
CA LYS A 53 -4.85 -27.41 6.03
C LYS A 53 -3.96 -26.47 6.84
N ILE A 54 -4.55 -25.66 7.72
CA ILE A 54 -3.84 -24.72 8.60
C ILE A 54 -4.49 -24.78 10.00
N PRO A 55 -3.70 -24.88 11.09
CA PRO A 55 -4.23 -24.84 12.46
C PRO A 55 -4.91 -23.51 12.83
N ALA A 56 -5.89 -23.57 13.74
CA ALA A 56 -6.70 -22.41 14.12
C ALA A 56 -5.90 -21.26 14.77
N ASN A 57 -4.82 -21.53 15.53
CA ASN A 57 -3.95 -20.48 16.09
C ASN A 57 -3.24 -19.68 14.97
N VAL A 58 -2.77 -20.38 13.93
CA VAL A 58 -2.14 -19.74 12.76
C VAL A 58 -3.16 -18.91 12.00
N SER A 59 -4.40 -19.40 11.85
CA SER A 59 -5.48 -18.63 11.22
C SER A 59 -5.83 -17.38 12.01
N ALA A 60 -6.06 -17.51 13.32
CA ALA A 60 -6.36 -16.39 14.22
C ALA A 60 -5.25 -15.32 14.21
N CYS A 61 -3.98 -15.74 14.24
CA CYS A 61 -2.85 -14.83 14.09
C CYS A 61 -2.91 -14.05 12.77
N VAL A 62 -3.21 -14.70 11.64
CA VAL A 62 -3.35 -14.03 10.34
C VAL A 62 -4.57 -13.10 10.29
N GLN A 63 -5.70 -13.47 10.92
CA GLN A 63 -6.86 -12.57 11.03
C GLN A 63 -6.56 -11.33 11.91
N SER A 64 -5.58 -11.40 12.82
CA SER A 64 -5.14 -10.27 13.66
C SER A 64 -4.11 -9.33 13.02
N LEU A 65 -3.64 -9.64 11.80
CA LEU A 65 -2.73 -8.76 11.04
C LEU A 65 -3.48 -7.54 10.50
N ASP A 66 -2.83 -6.37 10.54
CA ASP A 66 -3.34 -5.10 9.98
C ASP A 66 -2.68 -4.75 8.62
N ASP A 67 -3.23 -3.73 7.94
CA ASP A 67 -2.81 -3.30 6.59
C ASP A 67 -1.31 -2.93 6.50
N SER A 68 -0.69 -2.47 7.60
CA SER A 68 0.74 -2.13 7.64
C SER A 68 1.65 -3.34 7.36
N SER A 69 1.11 -4.56 7.56
CA SER A 69 1.76 -5.82 7.20
C SER A 69 2.24 -5.86 5.75
N PHE A 70 1.61 -5.12 4.83
CA PHE A 70 1.99 -5.08 3.42
C PHE A 70 2.51 -3.71 2.92
N THR A 71 2.43 -2.64 3.72
CA THR A 71 2.86 -1.28 3.33
C THR A 71 4.28 -1.23 2.76
N ALA A 72 5.26 -1.85 3.44
CA ALA A 72 6.67 -1.78 3.01
C ALA A 72 6.93 -2.44 1.64
N VAL A 73 6.29 -3.58 1.35
CA VAL A 73 6.48 -4.29 0.07
C VAL A 73 5.79 -3.55 -1.07
N PHE A 74 4.63 -2.92 -0.85
CA PHE A 74 4.00 -2.08 -1.90
C PHE A 74 4.65 -0.72 -2.10
N ALA A 75 5.21 -0.10 -1.06
CA ALA A 75 6.02 1.10 -1.22
C ALA A 75 7.23 0.84 -2.13
N THR A 76 7.92 -0.30 -1.92
CA THR A 76 9.04 -0.74 -2.77
C THR A 76 8.54 -1.06 -4.18
N LEU A 77 7.56 -1.95 -4.35
CA LEU A 77 7.07 -2.36 -5.67
C LEU A 77 6.52 -1.21 -6.52
N LEU A 78 5.87 -0.21 -5.92
CA LEU A 78 5.44 0.99 -6.64
C LEU A 78 6.64 1.86 -7.03
N ALA A 79 7.59 2.11 -6.12
CA ALA A 79 8.80 2.90 -6.43
C ALA A 79 9.71 2.26 -7.49
N ASP A 80 9.80 0.93 -7.52
CA ASP A 80 10.59 0.18 -8.50
C ASP A 80 9.99 0.23 -9.93
N ASN A 81 8.68 0.47 -10.05
CA ASN A 81 7.96 0.43 -11.33
C ASN A 81 7.46 1.81 -11.81
N LEU A 82 7.31 2.78 -10.91
CA LEU A 82 6.75 4.11 -11.17
C LEU A 82 7.73 5.21 -10.78
N SER A 83 7.96 6.15 -11.71
CA SER A 83 8.65 7.40 -11.44
C SER A 83 7.87 8.28 -10.46
N LYS A 84 8.51 9.28 -9.85
CA LYS A 84 7.87 10.19 -8.87
C LYS A 84 6.59 10.86 -9.38
N SER A 85 6.54 11.23 -10.66
CA SER A 85 5.34 11.79 -11.30
C SER A 85 4.25 10.74 -11.56
N GLU A 86 4.62 9.50 -11.85
CA GLU A 86 3.65 8.40 -12.01
C GLU A 86 3.09 7.95 -10.64
N LEU A 87 3.91 7.98 -9.58
CA LEU A 87 3.45 7.82 -8.20
C LEU A 87 2.43 8.90 -7.84
N GLN A 88 2.77 10.19 -8.05
CA GLN A 88 1.83 11.29 -7.75
C GLN A 88 0.51 11.13 -8.53
N ALA A 89 0.56 10.87 -9.84
CA ALA A 89 -0.64 10.63 -10.64
C ALA A 89 -1.48 9.43 -10.15
N THR A 90 -0.83 8.44 -9.51
CA THR A 90 -1.50 7.29 -8.90
C THR A 90 -2.17 7.66 -7.57
N GLU A 91 -1.52 8.46 -6.71
CA GLU A 91 -2.13 9.02 -5.50
C GLU A 91 -3.31 9.93 -5.84
N ASP A 92 -3.12 10.84 -6.80
CA ASP A 92 -4.14 11.77 -7.28
C ASP A 92 -5.37 10.99 -7.76
N PHE A 93 -5.19 9.95 -8.56
CA PHE A 93 -6.26 9.07 -9.02
C PHE A 93 -6.97 8.35 -7.86
N PHE A 94 -6.25 7.69 -6.95
CA PHE A 94 -6.87 6.97 -5.83
C PHE A 94 -7.52 7.91 -4.79
N SER A 95 -7.14 9.19 -4.74
CA SER A 95 -7.85 10.21 -3.95
C SER A 95 -9.24 10.54 -4.49
N THR A 96 -9.51 10.29 -5.79
CA THR A 96 -10.81 10.55 -6.40
C THR A 96 -11.88 9.52 -5.99
N ARG A 97 -13.15 9.92 -6.10
CA ARG A 97 -14.29 9.02 -5.93
C ARG A 97 -14.22 7.80 -6.87
N VAL A 98 -13.75 7.98 -8.09
CA VAL A 98 -13.65 6.89 -9.09
C VAL A 98 -12.48 5.96 -8.78
N GLY A 99 -11.32 6.48 -8.37
CA GLY A 99 -10.19 5.67 -7.93
C GLY A 99 -10.50 4.85 -6.67
N GLY A 100 -11.13 5.45 -5.66
CA GLY A 100 -11.62 4.71 -4.48
C GLY A 100 -12.68 3.64 -4.82
N LYS A 101 -13.54 3.92 -5.81
CA LYS A 101 -14.52 2.95 -6.34
C LYS A 101 -13.86 1.81 -7.12
N TYR A 102 -12.80 2.10 -7.88
CA TYR A 102 -11.96 1.12 -8.57
C TYR A 102 -11.20 0.21 -7.59
N ALA A 103 -10.59 0.80 -6.56
CA ALA A 103 -9.96 0.08 -5.45
C ALA A 103 -10.96 -0.89 -4.78
N LYS A 104 -12.17 -0.42 -4.46
CA LYS A 104 -13.25 -1.25 -3.90
C LYS A 104 -13.70 -2.35 -4.85
N HIS A 105 -13.80 -2.08 -6.16
CA HIS A 105 -14.14 -3.10 -7.16
C HIS A 105 -13.09 -4.22 -7.21
N GLY A 106 -11.79 -3.87 -7.28
CA GLY A 106 -10.70 -4.84 -7.21
C GLY A 106 -10.73 -5.65 -5.91
N LEU A 107 -11.00 -5.00 -4.76
CA LEU A 107 -11.14 -5.69 -3.48
C LEU A 107 -12.32 -6.69 -3.46
N MET A 108 -13.48 -6.33 -4.02
CA MET A 108 -14.61 -7.27 -4.10
C MET A 108 -14.32 -8.45 -5.04
N GLN A 109 -13.57 -8.24 -6.13
CA GLN A 109 -13.11 -9.33 -7.00
C GLN A 109 -12.17 -10.31 -6.28
N ILE A 110 -11.40 -9.88 -5.28
CA ILE A 110 -10.55 -10.78 -4.50
C ILE A 110 -11.37 -11.84 -3.77
N TYR A 111 -12.49 -11.46 -3.12
CA TYR A 111 -13.41 -12.42 -2.48
C TYR A 111 -13.89 -13.47 -3.48
N THR A 112 -14.37 -13.04 -4.65
CA THR A 112 -14.82 -13.96 -5.72
C THR A 112 -13.67 -14.87 -6.20
N SER A 113 -12.45 -14.34 -6.36
CA SER A 113 -11.29 -15.11 -6.82
C SER A 113 -10.87 -16.23 -5.86
N VAL A 114 -11.04 -16.03 -4.55
CA VAL A 114 -10.80 -17.07 -3.53
C VAL A 114 -12.04 -17.93 -3.27
N GLY A 115 -13.16 -17.70 -3.96
CA GLY A 115 -14.41 -18.43 -3.80
C GLY A 115 -15.12 -18.16 -2.46
N GLU A 116 -15.04 -16.93 -1.97
CA GLU A 116 -15.82 -16.41 -0.84
C GLU A 116 -16.85 -15.39 -1.36
N THR A 117 -17.97 -15.23 -0.66
CA THR A 117 -18.96 -14.19 -0.99
C THR A 117 -18.40 -12.81 -0.65
N PRO A 118 -18.40 -11.83 -1.56
CA PRO A 118 -18.07 -10.44 -1.23
C PRO A 118 -19.04 -9.86 -0.18
N PRO A 119 -18.57 -9.05 0.79
CA PRO A 119 -19.42 -8.47 1.83
C PRO A 119 -20.34 -7.37 1.30
N GLU A 120 -20.06 -6.84 0.12
CA GLU A 120 -20.83 -5.82 -0.59
C GLU A 120 -20.90 -6.18 -2.09
N PRO A 121 -21.93 -5.73 -2.83
CA PRO A 121 -21.98 -5.94 -4.28
C PRO A 121 -20.80 -5.25 -5.01
N LEU A 122 -20.42 -5.82 -6.15
CA LEU A 122 -19.43 -5.21 -7.06
C LEU A 122 -19.91 -3.79 -7.47
N PRO A 123 -19.08 -2.74 -7.32
CA PRO A 123 -19.45 -1.39 -7.73
C PRO A 123 -19.68 -1.31 -9.24
N THR A 124 -20.88 -0.88 -9.65
CA THR A 124 -21.21 -0.59 -11.05
C THR A 124 -20.75 0.81 -11.42
N PHE A 125 -19.99 0.96 -12.51
CA PHE A 125 -19.55 2.26 -13.03
C PHE A 125 -20.54 2.79 -14.06
N SER A 126 -20.75 4.11 -14.06
CA SER A 126 -21.48 4.84 -15.10
C SER A 126 -20.52 5.29 -16.21
N ASP A 127 -21.06 5.62 -17.39
CA ASP A 127 -20.29 6.04 -18.57
C ASP A 127 -19.32 7.21 -18.31
N ALA A 128 -19.68 8.11 -17.38
CA ALA A 128 -18.82 9.22 -16.97
C ALA A 128 -17.62 8.74 -16.12
N GLU A 129 -17.84 7.78 -15.23
CA GLU A 129 -16.79 7.18 -14.40
C GLU A 129 -15.89 6.25 -15.23
N TYR A 130 -16.44 5.53 -16.22
CA TYR A 130 -15.62 4.79 -17.19
C TYR A 130 -14.67 5.72 -17.96
N LYS A 131 -15.14 6.91 -18.39
CA LYS A 131 -14.29 7.95 -19.01
C LYS A 131 -13.27 8.59 -18.06
N GLU A 132 -13.38 8.37 -16.74
CA GLU A 132 -12.32 8.69 -15.78
C GLU A 132 -11.31 7.54 -15.64
N LEU A 133 -11.77 6.28 -15.63
CA LEU A 133 -10.91 5.10 -15.66
C LEU A 133 -10.07 5.02 -16.95
N GLU A 134 -10.67 5.27 -18.11
CA GLU A 134 -10.01 5.31 -19.43
C GLU A 134 -8.95 6.42 -19.47
N ARG A 135 -9.27 7.61 -18.94
CA ARG A 135 -8.35 8.75 -18.87
C ARG A 135 -7.14 8.44 -17.99
N PHE A 136 -7.34 7.83 -16.82
CA PHE A 136 -6.22 7.39 -15.98
C PHE A 136 -5.43 6.25 -16.64
N GLY A 137 -6.09 5.25 -17.21
CA GLY A 137 -5.48 4.14 -17.95
C GLY A 137 -4.67 4.57 -19.18
N SER A 138 -4.97 5.75 -19.73
CA SER A 138 -4.21 6.39 -20.83
C SER A 138 -2.99 7.19 -20.36
N THR A 139 -2.78 7.35 -19.05
CA THR A 139 -1.52 7.87 -18.49
C THR A 139 -0.50 6.75 -18.37
N THR A 140 0.80 7.04 -18.39
CA THR A 140 1.86 6.03 -18.23
C THR A 140 1.73 5.25 -16.90
N ALA A 141 1.25 5.90 -15.84
CA ALA A 141 0.98 5.27 -14.55
C ALA A 141 -0.17 4.25 -14.63
N GLY A 142 -1.32 4.67 -15.18
CA GLY A 142 -2.47 3.79 -15.38
C GLY A 142 -2.21 2.68 -16.40
N GLU A 143 -1.43 2.95 -17.45
CA GLU A 143 -1.00 1.94 -18.42
C GLU A 143 -0.19 0.84 -17.71
N LYS A 144 0.79 1.22 -16.88
CA LYS A 144 1.58 0.27 -16.08
C LYS A 144 0.73 -0.52 -15.08
N LEU A 145 -0.17 0.15 -14.35
CA LEU A 145 -0.92 -0.47 -13.25
C LEU A 145 -2.12 -1.30 -13.73
N ILE A 146 -2.91 -0.79 -14.68
CA ILE A 146 -4.18 -1.39 -15.13
C ILE A 146 -3.99 -2.28 -16.36
N VAL A 147 -3.23 -1.82 -17.36
CA VAL A 147 -3.10 -2.52 -18.65
C VAL A 147 -1.97 -3.56 -18.61
N ARG A 148 -0.75 -3.11 -18.26
CA ARG A 148 0.45 -3.98 -18.16
C ARG A 148 0.52 -4.75 -16.84
N LYS A 149 -0.30 -4.39 -15.85
CA LYS A 149 -0.43 -5.06 -14.54
C LYS A 149 0.93 -5.32 -13.87
N VAL A 150 1.77 -4.29 -13.73
CA VAL A 150 3.15 -4.45 -13.19
C VAL A 150 3.20 -5.10 -11.81
N LEU A 151 2.18 -4.92 -10.96
CA LEU A 151 2.04 -5.58 -9.65
C LEU A 151 1.62 -7.06 -9.73
N GLU A 152 1.20 -7.54 -10.89
CA GLU A 152 0.98 -8.97 -11.19
C GLU A 152 2.15 -9.61 -11.95
N SER A 153 3.26 -8.89 -12.15
CA SER A 153 4.49 -9.43 -12.75
C SER A 153 5.11 -10.57 -11.93
N ALA A 154 6.00 -11.36 -12.52
CA ALA A 154 6.66 -12.46 -11.83
C ALA A 154 7.46 -12.01 -10.60
N SER A 155 8.18 -10.88 -10.70
CA SER A 155 8.93 -10.28 -9.59
C SER A 155 8.01 -9.72 -8.50
N ALA A 156 6.92 -9.04 -8.86
CA ALA A 156 5.95 -8.56 -7.89
C ALA A 156 5.25 -9.72 -7.15
N ARG A 157 4.82 -10.77 -7.87
CA ARG A 157 4.28 -12.00 -7.29
C ARG A 157 5.28 -12.69 -6.37
N GLN A 158 6.56 -12.72 -6.71
CA GLN A 158 7.62 -13.26 -5.85
C GLN A 158 7.77 -12.43 -4.57
N ALA A 159 7.87 -11.10 -4.65
CA ALA A 159 8.01 -10.23 -3.48
C ALA A 159 6.80 -10.33 -2.53
N ILE A 160 5.58 -10.29 -3.07
CA ILE A 160 4.33 -10.47 -2.31
C ILE A 160 4.28 -11.89 -1.69
N GLY A 161 4.64 -12.91 -2.46
CA GLY A 161 4.70 -14.31 -2.00
C GLY A 161 5.68 -14.53 -0.85
N SER A 162 6.90 -13.98 -0.95
CA SER A 162 7.88 -14.01 0.13
C SER A 162 7.40 -13.25 1.37
N ARG A 163 6.68 -12.13 1.22
CA ARG A 163 6.08 -11.43 2.36
C ARG A 163 4.99 -12.27 3.04
N ILE A 164 4.11 -12.92 2.28
CA ILE A 164 3.11 -13.87 2.79
C ILE A 164 3.79 -15.03 3.54
N GLN A 165 4.85 -15.62 2.99
CA GLN A 165 5.61 -16.70 3.63
C GLN A 165 6.24 -16.25 4.96
N GLY A 166 6.79 -15.03 5.02
CA GLY A 166 7.32 -14.46 6.26
C GLY A 166 6.24 -14.25 7.33
N LEU A 167 5.10 -13.68 6.96
CA LEU A 167 3.95 -13.49 7.85
C LEU A 167 3.39 -14.82 8.37
N LEU A 168 3.24 -15.83 7.49
CA LEU A 168 2.81 -17.18 7.88
C LEU A 168 3.82 -17.87 8.80
N SER A 169 5.12 -17.60 8.64
CA SER A 169 6.15 -18.17 9.52
C SER A 169 6.09 -17.56 10.92
N LEU A 170 5.94 -16.23 11.03
CA LEU A 170 5.71 -15.54 12.30
C LEU A 170 4.42 -16.00 13.01
N CYS A 171 3.38 -16.36 12.26
CA CYS A 171 2.14 -16.90 12.81
C CYS A 171 2.18 -18.41 13.14
N ARG A 172 3.25 -19.14 12.77
CA ARG A 172 3.48 -20.53 13.21
C ARG A 172 4.32 -20.64 14.48
N THR A 173 4.98 -19.55 14.87
CA THR A 173 5.78 -19.44 16.10
C THR A 173 5.01 -18.73 17.23
N LYS A 174 3.67 -18.75 17.18
CA LYS A 174 2.75 -18.23 18.20
C LYS A 174 1.71 -19.29 18.57
#